data_AF-A0A920VWR7-F1
#
_entry.id   AF-A0A920VWR7-F1
#
_cell.length_a   1.000
_cell.length_b   1.000
_cell.length_c   1.000
_cell.angle_alpha   90.00
_cell.angle_beta   90.00
_cell.angle_gamma   90.00
#
_symmetry.space_group_name_H-M   'P 1'
#
loop_
_entity.id
_entity.type
_entity.pdbx_description
1 polymer ?
#
loop_
_entity_poly.entity_id
_entity_poly.type
_entity_poly.pdbx_seq_one_letter_code
_entity_poly.pdbx_strand_id
1 'polypeptide(L)'
;MQNKLIPILVLSVIMLGLMSTKHQLIFPLHMAKKITAKEKQKKTGSMTEKVAKKLGEAQELIDSEQLDEGVEILNSILEFKKLSPYERGQVNYFFAYVRYLKGDSRGAITYYKRVVADPNVPDGLIQASKFTIAQLYFPKSKSMPML
;
A
#
# COMPACT_ATOMS: atom_id res chain seq x y z
N MET A 1 7.60 7.54 -50.39
CA MET A 1 7.52 6.86 -49.08
C MET A 1 6.35 7.45 -48.31
N GLN A 2 5.39 6.61 -47.92
CA GLN A 2 4.15 7.02 -47.28
C GLN A 2 4.38 7.25 -45.77
N ASN A 3 4.42 8.50 -45.31
CA ASN A 3 4.31 8.81 -43.89
C ASN A 3 2.83 8.98 -43.55
N LYS A 4 2.23 7.93 -42.98
CA LYS A 4 0.89 8.01 -42.38
C LYS A 4 0.98 8.73 -41.04
N LEU A 5 0.52 9.97 -41.00
CA LEU A 5 0.17 10.71 -39.80
C LEU A 5 -1.32 10.49 -39.51
N ILE A 6 -1.67 9.81 -38.41
CA ILE A 6 -2.99 9.87 -37.73
C ILE A 6 -2.75 9.70 -36.19
N PRO A 7 -3.55 10.37 -35.32
CA PRO A 7 -3.06 11.01 -34.09
C PRO A 7 -3.63 10.45 -32.76
N ILE A 8 -3.06 10.94 -31.64
CA ILE A 8 -3.59 11.13 -30.26
C ILE A 8 -4.40 9.99 -29.59
N LEU A 9 -3.86 9.39 -28.51
CA LEU A 9 -4.46 9.35 -27.15
C LEU A 9 -3.67 8.37 -26.25
N VAL A 10 -2.86 8.88 -25.32
CA VAL A 10 -2.97 8.49 -23.89
C VAL A 10 -2.57 9.72 -23.09
N LEU A 11 -3.60 10.35 -22.57
CA LEU A 11 -3.65 11.39 -21.56
C LEU A 11 -2.48 11.31 -20.56
N SER A 12 -1.40 12.05 -20.83
CA SER A 12 -0.43 12.40 -19.79
C SER A 12 -1.10 13.45 -18.91
N VAL A 13 -1.93 13.01 -17.96
CA VAL A 13 -2.37 13.88 -16.87
C VAL A 13 -1.16 14.09 -15.97
N ILE A 14 -0.40 15.12 -16.33
CA ILE A 14 0.37 15.90 -15.38
C ILE A 14 -0.66 16.43 -14.38
N MET A 15 -0.67 15.88 -13.17
CA MET A 15 -1.24 16.57 -12.02
C MET A 15 -0.18 16.64 -10.91
N LEU A 16 0.64 17.68 -11.04
CA LEU A 16 0.93 18.51 -9.88
C LEU A 16 -0.40 19.15 -9.47
N GLY A 17 -1.10 18.51 -8.53
CA GLY A 17 -2.25 19.07 -7.85
C GLY A 17 -2.00 18.96 -6.35
N LEU A 18 -1.55 20.05 -5.73
CA LEU A 18 -1.83 20.28 -4.31
C LEU A 18 -3.34 20.49 -4.12
N MET A 19 -3.83 20.16 -2.91
CA MET A 19 -5.20 20.30 -2.37
C MET A 19 -6.17 19.18 -2.82
N SER A 20 -6.73 18.36 -1.92
CA SER A 20 -7.30 18.69 -0.60
C SER A 20 -7.29 17.49 0.37
N THR A 21 -7.14 17.79 1.66
CA THR A 21 -7.56 17.01 2.85
C THR A 21 -7.07 15.56 3.08
N LYS A 22 -6.23 15.42 4.12
CA LYS A 22 -6.02 14.28 5.07
C LYS A 22 -5.82 12.88 4.45
N HIS A 23 -4.63 12.32 4.68
CA HIS A 23 -4.18 10.93 4.40
C HIS A 23 -3.32 10.75 3.14
N GLN A 24 -2.17 11.42 3.08
CA GLN A 24 -1.05 10.95 2.27
C GLN A 24 -0.27 9.85 3.02
N LEU A 25 -0.86 8.67 3.17
CA LEU A 25 -0.07 7.44 3.28
C LEU A 25 0.02 6.87 1.88
N ILE A 26 1.18 7.09 1.26
CA ILE A 26 1.56 6.57 -0.04
C ILE A 26 1.39 5.04 0.01
N PHE A 27 0.35 4.50 -0.61
CA PHE A 27 0.27 3.07 -0.88
C PHE A 27 1.45 2.70 -1.79
N PRO A 28 2.30 1.73 -1.41
CA PRO A 28 3.47 1.35 -2.20
C PRO A 28 3.10 0.55 -3.46
N LEU A 29 1.85 0.62 -3.94
CA LEU A 29 1.47 0.03 -5.22
C LEU A 29 2.19 0.72 -6.39
N HIS A 30 2.74 1.93 -6.20
CA HIS A 30 3.49 2.69 -7.20
C HIS A 30 5.02 2.75 -6.97
N MET A 31 5.57 2.05 -5.97
CA MET A 31 7.03 2.00 -5.72
C MET A 31 7.76 0.94 -6.57
N ALA A 32 7.18 0.54 -7.72
CA ALA A 32 7.85 -0.30 -8.71
C ALA A 32 8.58 0.57 -9.76
N LYS A 33 9.40 1.54 -9.34
CA LYS A 33 10.37 2.13 -10.26
C LYS A 33 11.64 2.66 -9.57
N LYS A 34 12.69 1.87 -9.75
CA LYS A 34 14.13 2.18 -9.66
C LYS A 34 14.78 2.11 -8.27
N ILE A 35 15.27 0.92 -7.92
CA ILE A 35 16.48 0.78 -7.10
C ILE A 35 17.50 0.00 -7.93
N THR A 36 18.54 0.69 -8.38
CA THR A 36 19.73 0.11 -9.01
C THR A 36 20.70 -0.29 -7.90
N ALA A 37 20.65 -1.53 -7.44
CA ALA A 37 21.75 -2.23 -6.79
C ALA A 37 21.43 -3.73 -6.79
N LYS A 38 22.44 -4.55 -7.11
CA LYS A 38 22.38 -6.02 -7.11
C LYS A 38 22.12 -6.56 -5.70
N GLU A 39 20.88 -6.51 -5.23
CA GLU A 39 20.38 -7.44 -4.23
C GLU A 39 19.54 -8.47 -4.96
N LYS A 40 19.62 -9.74 -4.56
CA LYS A 40 18.74 -10.80 -5.06
C LYS A 40 17.33 -10.51 -4.55
N GLN A 41 16.68 -9.54 -5.19
CA GLN A 41 15.33 -9.11 -4.90
C GLN A 41 14.47 -10.36 -4.98
N LYS A 42 13.90 -10.79 -3.84
CA LYS A 42 12.89 -11.85 -3.86
C LYS A 42 11.88 -11.44 -4.91
N LYS A 43 11.68 -12.27 -5.93
CA LYS A 43 10.71 -12.01 -7.01
C LYS A 43 9.46 -11.47 -6.33
N THR A 44 9.00 -10.29 -6.75
CA THR A 44 7.71 -9.72 -6.28
C THR A 44 6.71 -10.86 -6.25
N GLY A 45 6.23 -11.24 -5.07
CA GLY A 45 5.37 -12.41 -4.94
C GLY A 45 4.20 -12.29 -5.90
N SER A 46 3.76 -13.40 -6.48
CA SER A 46 2.61 -13.36 -7.40
C SER A 46 1.35 -13.03 -6.61
N MET A 47 0.69 -11.92 -6.98
CA MET A 47 -0.68 -11.63 -6.55
C MET A 47 -1.63 -12.38 -7.48
N THR A 48 -2.52 -13.20 -6.93
CA THR A 48 -3.56 -13.83 -7.73
C THR A 48 -4.65 -12.82 -8.09
N GLU A 49 -5.27 -12.98 -9.27
CA GLU A 49 -6.37 -12.11 -9.71
C GLU A 49 -7.52 -12.07 -8.69
N LYS A 50 -7.84 -13.22 -8.09
CA LYS A 50 -8.89 -13.33 -7.08
C LYS A 50 -8.60 -12.48 -5.83
N VAL A 51 -7.35 -12.50 -5.34
CA VAL A 51 -6.96 -11.68 -4.19
C VAL A 51 -6.85 -10.22 -4.59
N ALA A 52 -6.30 -9.90 -5.76
CA ALA A 52 -6.23 -8.53 -6.27
C ALA A 52 -7.62 -7.88 -6.34
N LYS A 53 -8.61 -8.60 -6.90
CA LYS A 53 -9.98 -8.12 -7.00
C LYS A 53 -10.57 -7.79 -5.64
N LYS A 54 -10.44 -8.69 -4.66
CA LYS A 54 -10.94 -8.44 -3.29
C LYS A 54 -10.19 -7.32 -2.57
N LEU A 55 -8.89 -7.18 -2.79
CA LEU A 55 -8.15 -6.02 -2.25
C LEU A 55 -8.65 -4.71 -2.86
N GLY A 56 -9.00 -4.71 -4.15
CA GLY A 56 -9.66 -3.58 -4.80
C GLY A 56 -11.02 -3.26 -4.19
N GLU A 57 -11.88 -4.28 -4.03
CA GLU A 57 -13.20 -4.14 -3.35
C GLU A 57 -13.04 -3.58 -1.92
N ALA A 58 -12.08 -4.10 -1.15
CA ALA A 58 -11.79 -3.59 0.19
C ALA A 58 -11.33 -2.13 0.14
N GLN A 59 -10.45 -1.77 -0.81
CA GLN A 59 -9.96 -0.41 -0.96
C GLN A 59 -11.08 0.57 -1.30
N GLU A 60 -11.98 0.22 -2.23
CA GLU A 60 -13.12 1.07 -2.60
C GLU A 60 -14.02 1.38 -1.39
N LEU A 61 -14.28 0.38 -0.55
CA LEU A 61 -15.02 0.56 0.71
C LEU A 61 -14.26 1.45 1.70
N ILE A 62 -12.96 1.20 1.88
CA ILE A 62 -12.11 1.99 2.78
C ILE A 62 -12.03 3.46 2.35
N ASP A 63 -11.86 3.71 1.05
CA ASP A 63 -11.80 5.06 0.47
C ASP A 63 -13.16 5.77 0.56
N SER A 64 -14.25 5.02 0.64
CA SER A 64 -15.62 5.52 0.90
C SER A 64 -15.96 5.64 2.40
N GLU A 65 -14.96 5.55 3.28
CA GLU A 65 -15.08 5.57 4.75
C GLU A 65 -15.92 4.42 5.35
N GLN A 66 -16.26 3.40 4.54
CA GLN A 66 -16.93 2.16 4.96
C GLN A 66 -15.89 1.17 5.52
N LEU A 67 -15.27 1.56 6.63
CA LEU A 67 -14.07 0.91 7.16
C LEU A 67 -14.36 -0.50 7.71
N ASP A 68 -15.56 -0.75 8.24
CA ASP A 68 -15.93 -2.06 8.80
C ASP A 68 -16.23 -3.05 7.67
N GLU A 69 -16.94 -2.62 6.65
CA GLU A 69 -17.21 -3.39 5.43
C GLU A 69 -15.90 -3.72 4.70
N GLY A 70 -14.98 -2.75 4.60
CA GLY A 70 -13.64 -3.00 4.06
C GLY A 70 -12.89 -4.07 4.86
N VAL A 71 -12.99 -4.04 6.20
CA VAL A 71 -12.42 -5.06 7.09
C VAL A 71 -13.04 -6.44 6.87
N GLU A 72 -14.34 -6.53 6.63
CA GLU A 72 -15.02 -7.79 6.29
C GLU A 72 -14.47 -8.39 4.99
N ILE A 73 -14.28 -7.56 3.94
CA ILE A 73 -13.66 -8.02 2.70
C ILE A 73 -12.23 -8.50 2.95
N LEU A 74 -11.42 -7.77 3.71
CA LEU A 74 -10.05 -8.19 4.08
C LEU A 74 -10.04 -9.53 4.83
N ASN A 75 -10.97 -9.74 5.77
CA ASN A 75 -11.11 -11.01 6.48
C ASN A 75 -11.46 -12.15 5.52
N SER A 76 -12.36 -11.91 4.54
CA SER A 76 -12.73 -12.93 3.55
C SER A 76 -11.55 -13.41 2.69
N ILE A 77 -10.50 -12.57 2.51
CA ILE A 77 -9.27 -12.97 1.81
C ILE A 77 -8.49 -13.99 2.66
N LEU A 78 -8.46 -13.81 3.99
CA LEU A 78 -7.74 -14.71 4.91
C LEU A 78 -8.32 -16.13 4.94
N GLU A 79 -9.56 -16.32 4.51
CA GLU A 79 -10.21 -17.64 4.40
C GLU A 79 -9.71 -18.45 3.20
N PHE A 80 -8.94 -17.85 2.29
CA PHE A 80 -8.40 -18.58 1.15
C PHE A 80 -7.31 -19.57 1.58
N LYS A 81 -7.47 -20.83 1.14
CA LYS A 81 -6.58 -21.95 1.51
C LYS A 81 -5.09 -21.74 1.18
N LYS A 82 -4.76 -20.89 0.21
CA LYS A 82 -3.38 -20.70 -0.29
C LYS A 82 -3.09 -19.23 -0.60
N LEU A 83 -2.96 -18.42 0.45
CA LEU A 83 -2.36 -17.10 0.30
C LEU A 83 -0.84 -17.21 0.25
N SER A 84 -0.25 -16.61 -0.78
CA SER A 84 1.18 -16.37 -0.82
C SER A 84 1.61 -15.44 0.32
N PRO A 85 2.89 -15.46 0.72
CA PRO A 85 3.41 -14.51 1.71
C PRO A 85 3.18 -13.05 1.31
N TYR A 86 3.31 -12.74 0.01
CA TYR A 86 3.03 -11.39 -0.50
C TYR A 86 1.57 -10.98 -0.32
N GLU A 87 0.62 -11.84 -0.68
CA GLU A 87 -0.82 -11.58 -0.51
C GLU A 87 -1.19 -11.39 0.96
N ARG A 88 -0.69 -12.27 1.84
CA ARG A 88 -0.90 -12.13 3.29
C ARG A 88 -0.28 -10.85 3.84
N GLY A 89 0.89 -10.48 3.32
CA GLY A 89 1.57 -9.22 3.64
C GLY A 89 0.72 -8.01 3.25
N GLN A 90 0.16 -8.00 2.03
CA GLN A 90 -0.71 -6.93 1.55
C GLN A 90 -1.99 -6.82 2.40
N VAL A 91 -2.63 -7.95 2.73
CA VAL A 91 -3.81 -7.94 3.61
C VAL A 91 -3.48 -7.33 4.99
N ASN A 92 -2.35 -7.71 5.60
CA ASN A 92 -1.91 -7.10 6.86
C ASN A 92 -1.58 -5.61 6.70
N TYR A 93 -1.01 -5.20 5.56
CA TYR A 93 -0.76 -3.78 5.26
C TYR A 93 -2.08 -2.98 5.21
N PHE A 94 -3.12 -3.51 4.57
CA PHE A 94 -4.44 -2.88 4.54
C PHE A 94 -5.12 -2.86 5.90
N PHE A 95 -5.04 -3.93 6.69
CA PHE A 95 -5.53 -3.89 8.08
C PHE A 95 -4.84 -2.80 8.90
N ALA A 96 -3.52 -2.64 8.74
CA ALA A 96 -2.79 -1.58 9.40
C ALA A 96 -3.29 -0.19 8.98
N TYR A 97 -3.53 0.00 7.68
CA TYR A 97 -4.07 1.25 7.15
C TYR A 97 -5.47 1.56 7.70
N VAL A 98 -6.37 0.57 7.78
CA VAL A 98 -7.69 0.76 8.39
C VAL A 98 -7.57 1.13 9.88
N ARG A 99 -6.70 0.46 10.65
CA ARG A 99 -6.47 0.84 12.06
C ARG A 99 -5.97 2.28 12.17
N TYR A 100 -5.09 2.70 11.27
CA TYR A 100 -4.62 4.08 11.21
C TYR A 100 -5.75 5.07 10.91
N LEU A 101 -6.60 4.80 9.91
CA LEU A 101 -7.77 5.63 9.60
C LEU A 101 -8.74 5.76 10.78
N LYS A 102 -8.88 4.68 11.58
CA LYS A 102 -9.66 4.69 12.83
C LYS A 102 -8.99 5.44 14.00
N GLY A 103 -7.85 6.09 13.76
CA GLY A 103 -7.08 6.78 14.80
C GLY A 103 -6.30 5.85 15.74
N ASP A 104 -6.26 4.56 15.46
CA ASP A 104 -5.52 3.58 16.27
C ASP A 104 -4.13 3.30 15.67
N SER A 105 -3.20 4.20 15.97
CA SER A 105 -1.80 4.05 15.56
C SER A 105 -1.12 2.82 16.18
N ARG A 106 -1.51 2.40 17.40
CA ARG A 106 -0.90 1.24 18.06
C ARG A 106 -1.30 -0.07 17.39
N GLY A 107 -2.58 -0.21 17.02
CA GLY A 107 -3.05 -1.34 16.23
C GLY A 107 -2.47 -1.33 14.82
N ALA A 108 -2.37 -0.16 14.18
CA ALA A 108 -1.71 -0.04 12.87
C ALA A 108 -0.28 -0.58 12.90
N ILE A 109 0.52 -0.15 13.88
CA ILE A 109 1.89 -0.65 14.10
C ILE A 109 1.89 -2.17 14.32
N THR A 110 0.92 -2.72 15.04
CA THR A 110 0.82 -4.16 15.29
C THR A 110 0.68 -4.94 13.98
N TYR A 111 -0.17 -4.49 13.07
CA TYR A 111 -0.34 -5.15 11.77
C TYR A 111 0.88 -4.95 10.84
N TYR A 112 1.48 -3.76 10.79
CA TYR A 112 2.71 -3.57 10.01
C TYR A 112 3.86 -4.44 10.54
N LYS A 113 3.97 -4.66 11.86
CA LYS A 113 4.95 -5.59 12.43
C LYS A 113 4.74 -7.02 11.97
N ARG A 114 3.50 -7.46 11.71
CA ARG A 114 3.23 -8.79 11.13
C ARG A 114 3.81 -8.92 9.72
N VAL A 115 3.74 -7.86 8.91
CA VAL A 115 4.36 -7.81 7.58
C VAL A 115 5.89 -7.93 7.69
N VAL A 116 6.50 -7.20 8.63
CA VAL A 116 7.95 -7.19 8.85
C VAL A 116 8.46 -8.52 9.42
N ALA A 117 7.64 -9.22 10.21
CA ALA A 117 8.03 -10.46 10.88
C ALA A 117 8.06 -11.69 9.96
N ASP A 118 7.34 -11.67 8.83
CA ASP A 118 7.37 -12.78 7.87
C ASP A 118 8.54 -12.60 6.88
N PRO A 119 9.61 -13.40 6.99
CA PRO A 119 10.76 -13.27 6.12
C PRO A 119 10.44 -13.60 4.66
N ASN A 120 9.30 -14.24 4.36
CA ASN A 120 8.92 -14.61 2.99
C ASN A 120 8.18 -13.48 2.25
N VAL A 121 7.81 -12.40 2.95
CA VAL A 121 7.28 -11.20 2.32
C VAL A 121 8.39 -10.53 1.49
N PRO A 122 8.10 -10.00 0.29
CA PRO A 122 9.09 -9.29 -0.52
C PRO A 122 9.66 -8.06 0.23
N ASP A 123 10.97 -7.84 0.09
CA ASP A 123 11.70 -6.80 0.83
C ASP A 123 11.09 -5.40 0.65
N GLY A 124 10.58 -5.08 -0.55
CA GLY A 124 9.92 -3.80 -0.81
C GLY A 124 8.73 -3.54 0.12
N LEU A 125 7.91 -4.55 0.40
CA LEU A 125 6.75 -4.42 1.29
C LEU A 125 7.17 -4.37 2.77
N ILE A 126 8.23 -5.09 3.14
CA ILE A 126 8.85 -4.99 4.47
C ILE A 126 9.39 -3.58 4.71
N GLN A 127 10.13 -3.02 3.75
CA GLN A 127 10.73 -1.69 3.88
C GLN A 127 9.67 -0.60 3.92
N ALA A 128 8.61 -0.69 3.10
CA ALA A 128 7.46 0.19 3.19
C ALA A 128 6.81 0.12 4.58
N SER A 129 6.61 -1.08 5.13
CA SER A 129 6.01 -1.27 6.46
C SER A 129 6.88 -0.70 7.58
N LYS A 130 8.20 -0.91 7.54
CA LYS A 130 9.14 -0.30 8.51
C LYS A 130 9.13 1.22 8.45
N PHE A 131 9.11 1.78 7.24
CA PHE A 131 9.03 3.22 7.04
C PHE A 131 7.74 3.79 7.64
N THR A 132 6.59 3.17 7.37
CA THR A 132 5.32 3.59 7.96
C THR A 132 5.30 3.44 9.49
N ILE A 133 5.87 2.35 10.03
CA ILE A 133 6.05 2.19 11.48
C ILE A 133 6.85 3.38 12.05
N ALA A 134 7.97 3.75 11.43
CA ALA A 134 8.77 4.89 11.88
C ALA A 134 7.97 6.20 11.86
N GLN A 135 7.20 6.46 10.81
CA GLN A 135 6.32 7.62 10.74
C GLN A 135 5.24 7.63 11.83
N LEU A 136 4.71 6.46 12.22
CA LEU A 136 3.70 6.35 13.28
C LEU A 136 4.30 6.50 14.69
N TYR A 137 5.58 6.16 14.90
CA TYR A 137 6.29 6.46 16.16
C TYR A 137 6.74 7.91 16.27
N PHE A 138 7.06 8.53 15.14
CA PHE A 138 7.47 9.92 15.05
C PHE A 138 6.43 10.71 14.26
N PRO A 139 5.20 10.89 14.78
CA PRO A 139 4.25 11.78 14.15
C PRO A 139 4.93 13.13 14.02
N LYS A 140 5.05 13.65 12.79
CA LYS A 140 5.76 14.91 12.49
C LYS A 140 5.33 15.96 13.51
N SER A 141 6.16 16.20 14.52
CA SER A 141 5.91 17.27 15.47
C SER A 141 5.92 18.55 14.64
N LYS A 142 4.79 19.24 14.67
CA LYS A 142 4.57 20.56 14.09
C LYS A 142 5.84 21.40 14.23
N SER A 143 6.48 21.71 13.10
CA SER A 143 7.53 22.73 12.90
C SER A 143 8.32 23.12 14.16
N MET A 144 9.49 22.53 14.38
CA MET A 144 10.48 23.13 15.29
C MET A 144 10.86 24.49 14.67
N PRO A 145 10.58 25.64 15.32
CA PRO A 145 11.10 26.90 14.84
C PRO A 145 12.61 26.83 15.04
N MET A 146 13.37 26.99 13.96
CA MET A 146 14.81 27.26 14.07
C MET A 146 14.93 28.60 14.81
N LEU A 147 15.48 28.55 16.03
CA LEU A 147 15.84 29.74 16.81
C LEU A 147 16.90 30.56 16.10
#